data_AF-A0A0H5Q5Y6-F1
#
_entry.id   AF-A0A0H5Q5Y6-F1
#
_cell.length_a   1.000
_cell.length_b   1.000
_cell.length_c   1.000
_cell.angle_alpha   90.00
_cell.angle_beta   90.00
_cell.angle_gamma   90.00
#
_symmetry.space_group_name_H-M   'P 1'
#
loop_
_entity.id
_entity.type
_entity.pdbx_description
1 polymer ?
#
loop_
_entity_poly.entity_id
_entity_poly.type
_entity_poly.pdbx_seq_one_letter_code
_entity_poly.pdbx_strand_id
1 'polypeptide(L)' 'MVERIIRNVAYDISRNGQGFVLFITTYYVESSITGGSIQREHQTYDRLTAQELRDLLECLASGAVPGERLPETSGQLSLI' A
#
# COMPACT_ATOMS: atom_id res chain seq x y z
N MET A 1 8.06 -3.57 21.31
CA MET A 1 7.80 -2.52 20.31
C MET A 1 8.42 -2.98 19.02
N VAL A 2 7.63 -3.05 17.94
CA VAL A 2 8.07 -3.54 16.64
C VAL A 2 7.99 -2.34 15.69
N GLU A 3 9.11 -1.93 15.13
CA GLU A 3 9.13 -0.83 14.16
C GLU A 3 8.96 -1.41 12.75
N ARG A 4 7.94 -0.92 12.03
CA ARG A 4 7.71 -1.24 10.62
C ARG A 4 8.09 -0.05 9.77
N ILE A 5 9.19 -0.13 9.05
CA ILE A 5 9.69 0.96 8.19
C ILE A 5 9.43 0.58 6.74
N ILE A 6 8.69 1.42 6.01
CA ILE A 6 8.42 1.21 4.59
C ILE A 6 9.74 1.39 3.83
N ARG A 7 10.16 0.36 3.11
CA ARG A 7 11.35 0.39 2.26
C ARG A 7 11.01 0.74 0.82
N ASN A 8 9.91 0.19 0.32
CA ASN A 8 9.50 0.38 -1.05
C ASN A 8 7.99 0.16 -1.19
N VAL A 9 7.35 0.91 -2.07
CA VAL A 9 5.95 0.71 -2.47
C VAL A 9 5.93 0.57 -3.97
N ALA A 10 5.58 -0.63 -4.45
CA ALA A 10 5.37 -0.89 -5.87
C ALA A 10 3.86 -0.88 -6.15
N TYR A 11 3.46 -0.28 -7.26
CA TYR A 11 2.08 -0.30 -7.70
C TYR A 11 2.01 -0.75 -9.17
N ASP A 12 1.05 -1.63 -9.44
CA ASP A 12 0.77 -2.15 -10.78
C ASP A 12 -0.68 -1.88 -11.10
N ILE A 13 -0.92 -1.25 -12.26
CA ILE A 13 -2.26 -0.95 -12.75
C ILE A 13 -2.53 -1.85 -13.94
N SER A 14 -3.63 -2.59 -13.86
CA SER A 14 -4.14 -3.37 -14.98
C SER A 14 -5.59 -2.98 -15.27
N ARG A 15 -6.06 -3.31 -16.46
CA ARG A 15 -7.45 -3.08 -16.86
C ARG A 15 -8.09 -4.41 -17.20
N ASN A 16 -9.24 -4.69 -16.61
CA ASN A 16 -10.05 -5.86 -16.93
C ASN A 16 -11.36 -5.44 -17.62
N GLY A 17 -12.19 -6.41 -18.00
CA GLY A 17 -13.49 -6.14 -18.64
C GLY A 17 -14.51 -5.41 -17.76
N GLN A 18 -14.23 -5.23 -16.46
CA GLN A 18 -15.13 -4.64 -15.46
C GLN A 18 -14.61 -3.31 -14.89
N GLY A 19 -13.42 -2.86 -15.25
CA GLY A 19 -12.81 -1.63 -14.73
C GLY A 19 -11.29 -1.70 -14.67
N PHE A 20 -10.71 -0.88 -13.80
CA PHE A 20 -9.30 -0.90 -13.47
C PHE A 20 -9.06 -1.78 -12.22
N VAL A 21 -7.87 -2.34 -12.15
CA VAL A 21 -7.39 -3.09 -10.99
C VAL A 21 -6.04 -2.51 -10.60
N LEU A 22 -5.94 -2.06 -9.36
CA LEU A 22 -4.73 -1.52 -8.75
C LEU A 22 -4.18 -2.54 -7.75
N PHE A 23 -2.97 -3.00 -7.99
CA PHE A 23 -2.20 -3.81 -7.06
C PHE A 23 -1.16 -2.94 -6.39
N ILE A 24 -1.08 -2.99 -5.06
CA ILE A 24 -0.11 -2.27 -4.27
C ILE A 24 0.67 -3.30 -3.46
N THR A 25 1.98 -3.32 -3.65
CA THR A 25 2.91 -4.17 -2.88
C THR A 25 3.81 -3.27 -2.06
N THR A 26 3.59 -3.27 -0.75
CA THR A 26 4.40 -2.51 0.21
C THR A 26 5.42 -3.41 0.86
N TYR A 27 6.70 -3.14 0.62
CA TYR A 27 7.82 -3.78 1.27
C TYR A 27 8.20 -2.98 2.51
N TYR A 28 8.15 -3.62 3.67
CA TYR A 28 8.55 -2.99 4.93
C TYR A 28 9.52 -3.86 5.70
N VAL A 29 10.42 -3.22 6.44
CA VAL A 29 11.30 -3.90 7.39
C VAL A 29 10.59 -3.91 8.72
N GLU A 30 10.37 -5.10 9.27
CA GLU A 30 9.91 -5.28 10.63
C GLU A 30 11.11 -5.53 11.53
N SER A 31 11.47 -4.54 12.33
CA SER A 31 12.57 -4.62 13.32
C SER A 31 12.01 -4.93 14.69
N SER A 32 12.40 -6.09 15.24
CA SER A 32 12.11 -6.51 16.61
C SER A 32 13.39 -6.57 17.44
N ILE A 33 13.26 -6.63 18.78
CA ILE A 33 14.40 -6.82 19.71
C ILE A 33 15.25 -8.06 19.36
N THR A 34 14.64 -9.07 18.75
CA THR A 34 15.26 -10.36 18.42
C THR A 34 15.80 -10.46 17.00
N GLY A 35 15.64 -9.42 16.16
CA GLY A 35 16.10 -9.38 14.78
C GLY A 35 15.17 -8.63 13.82
N GLY A 36 15.67 -8.32 12.63
CA GLY A 36 14.93 -7.66 11.55
C GLY A 36 14.55 -8.62 10.43
N SER A 37 13.30 -8.57 9.95
CA SER A 37 12.85 -9.32 8.78
C SER A 37 12.23 -8.39 7.73
N ILE A 38 12.40 -8.71 6.44
CA ILE A 38 11.73 -7.99 5.37
C ILE A 38 10.39 -8.66 5.12
N GLN A 39 9.31 -7.90 5.28
CA GLN A 39 7.94 -8.31 5.04
C GLN A 39 7.39 -7.60 3.81
N ARG A 40 6.33 -8.18 3.23
CA ARG A 40 5.59 -7.62 2.10
C ARG A 40 4.09 -7.69 2.39
N GLU A 41 3.41 -6.58 2.19
CA GLU A 41 1.95 -6.49 2.25
C GLU A 41 1.42 -6.25 0.84
N HIS A 42 0.37 -6.98 0.47
CA HIS A 42 -0.29 -6.87 -0.82
C HIS A 42 -1.71 -6.35 -0.60
N GLN A 43 -2.06 -5.26 -1.26
CA GLN A 43 -3.41 -4.75 -1.34
C GLN A 43 -3.86 -4.77 -2.80
N THR A 44 -5.11 -5.13 -3.03
CA THR A 44 -5.70 -5.18 -4.37
C THR A 44 -7.04 -4.49 -4.35
N TYR A 45 -7.19 -3.51 -5.24
CA TYR A 45 -8.43 -2.78 -5.47
C TYR A 45 -8.91 -3.14 -6.87
N ASP A 46 -10.03 -3.82 -6.97
CA ASP A 46 -10.60 -4.24 -8.24
C ASP A 46 -11.82 -3.39 -8.63
N ARG A 47 -12.24 -3.51 -9.90
CA ARG A 47 -13.44 -2.85 -10.44
C ARG A 47 -13.46 -1.33 -10.26
N LEU A 48 -12.29 -0.71 -10.20
CA LEU A 48 -12.17 0.73 -10.06
C LEU A 48 -12.63 1.45 -11.33
N THR A 49 -13.37 2.53 -11.15
CA THR A 49 -13.58 3.53 -12.18
C THR A 49 -12.31 4.36 -12.39
N ALA A 50 -12.25 5.10 -13.50
CA ALA A 50 -11.10 5.96 -13.78
C ALA A 50 -10.91 7.06 -12.72
N GLN A 51 -12.00 7.52 -12.11
CA GLN A 51 -11.97 8.53 -11.05
C GLN A 51 -11.42 7.93 -9.75
N GLU A 52 -11.97 6.79 -9.30
CA GLU A 52 -11.50 6.11 -8.08
C GLU A 52 -10.03 5.69 -8.18
N LEU A 53 -9.59 5.24 -9.36
CA LEU A 53 -8.17 4.95 -9.60
C LEU A 53 -7.31 6.20 -9.43
N ARG A 54 -7.73 7.35 -9.98
CA ARG A 54 -6.99 8.60 -9.85
C ARG A 54 -6.91 9.05 -8.39
N ASP A 55 -8.02 9.03 -7.67
CA ASP A 55 -8.07 9.44 -6.27
C ASP A 55 -7.16 8.55 -5.40
N LEU A 56 -7.14 7.24 -5.65
CA LEU A 56 -6.23 6.32 -4.98
C LEU A 56 -4.75 6.59 -5.29
N LEU A 57 -4.42 6.88 -6.55
CA LEU A 57 -3.06 7.21 -6.95
C LEU A 57 -2.59 8.54 -6.32
N GLU A 58 -3.46 9.54 -6.21
CA GLU A 58 -3.17 10.80 -5.52
C GLU A 58 -2.95 10.59 -4.02
N CYS A 59 -3.73 9.72 -3.39
CA CYS A 59 -3.54 9.34 -1.98
C CYS A 59 -2.20 8.62 -1.78
N LEU A 60 -1.83 7.69 -2.66
CA LEU A 60 -0.54 7.00 -2.58
C LEU A 60 0.64 7.94 -2.81
N ALA A 61 0.52 8.86 -3.77
CA ALA A 61 1.54 9.87 -4.05
C ALA A 61 1.77 10.82 -2.86
N SER A 62 0.75 11.02 -2.01
CA SER A 62 0.82 11.91 -0.85
C SER A 62 1.14 11.22 0.48
N GLY A 63 0.87 9.91 0.63
CA GLY A 63 0.90 9.23 1.93
C GLY A 63 1.92 8.11 2.12
N ALA A 64 2.48 7.51 1.07
CA ALA A 64 3.35 6.32 1.20
C ALA A 64 4.78 6.61 0.75
N VAL A 65 5.57 7.25 1.62
CA VAL A 65 6.96 7.63 1.32
C VAL A 65 7.94 6.60 1.90
N PRO A 66 8.93 6.11 1.12
CA PRO A 66 10.01 5.28 1.65
C PRO A 66 10.71 5.95 2.85
N GLY A 67 10.83 5.23 3.96
CA GLY A 67 11.41 5.71 5.21
C GLY A 67 10.39 6.11 6.27
N GLU A 68 9.11 6.21 5.94
CA GLU A 68 8.06 6.44 6.94
C GLU A 68 7.64 5.14 7.64
N ARG A 69 7.12 5.28 8.87
CA ARG A 69 6.57 4.15 9.62
C ARG A 69 5.28 3.70 8.94
N LEU A 70 5.15 2.39 8.69
CA LEU A 70 3.90 1.81 8.23
C LEU A 70 2.86 2.04 9.34
N PRO A 71 1.77 2.79 9.09
CA PRO A 71 0.73 2.96 10.09
C PRO A 71 0.17 1.59 10.48
N GLU A 72 0.06 1.32 11.79
CA GLU A 72 -0.44 0.04 12.33
C GLU A 72 -1.92 -0.24 12.00
N THR A 73 -2.56 0.66 11.24
CA THR A 73 -3.94 0.54 10.81
C THR A 73 -4.04 -0.44 9.64
N SER A 74 -4.10 -1.73 9.95
CA SER A 74 -4.85 -2.70 9.14
C SER A 74 -6.33 -2.31 9.19
N GLY A 75 -6.68 -1.21 8.55
CA GLY A 75 -7.99 -0.61 8.57
C GLY A 75 -8.24 0.02 7.21
N GLN A 76 -8.80 -0.80 6.32
CA GLN A 76 -9.77 -0.44 5.29
C GLN A 76 -9.87 1.08 5.06
N LEU A 77 -9.24 1.57 4.00
CA LEU A 77 -9.48 2.91 3.44
C LEU A 77 -10.99 3.04 3.18
N SER A 78 -11.71 3.53 4.18
CA SER A 78 -13.12 3.86 4.08
C SER A 78 -13.15 5.28 3.54
N LEU A 79 -13.44 5.43 2.25
CA LEU A 79 -13.80 6.71 1.66
C LEU A 79 -15.01 7.27 2.44
N ILE A 80 -14.87 8.51 2.92
CA ILE A 80 -15.97 9.33 3.47
C ILE A 80 -16.51 10.22 2.36
#